data_AF-A0A954ESA0-F1
#
_entry.id   AF-A0A954ESA0-F1
#
_cell.length_a   1.000
_cell.length_b   1.000
_cell.length_c   1.000
_cell.angle_alpha   90.00
_cell.angle_beta   90.00
_cell.angle_gamma   90.00
#
_symmetry.space_group_name_H-M   'P 1'
#
loop_
_entity.id
_entity.type
_entity.pdbx_description
1 polymer ?
#
loop_
_entity_poly.entity_id
_entity_poly.type
_entity_poly.pdbx_seq_one_letter_code
_entity_poly.pdbx_strand_id
1 'polypeptide(L)' 'MSEPSPSLLEVFDNPFPERPYVIDTVCPEFTSMCPKTGQPDFGTVTITYIPDKLCFELKSLKMYLQQFRNHGAFYE' A
#
# COMPACT_ATOMS: atom_id res chain seq x y z
N MET A 1 10.80 -9.54 14.57
CA MET A 1 9.80 -8.61 14.00
C MET A 1 9.26 -9.28 12.76
N SER A 2 7.94 -9.31 12.55
CA SER A 2 7.35 -9.93 11.36
C SER A 2 7.59 -9.06 10.13
N GLU A 3 8.02 -9.67 9.02
CA GLU A 3 8.09 -8.99 7.73
C GLU A 3 6.67 -8.65 7.23
N PRO A 4 6.48 -7.50 6.55
CA PRO A 4 5.23 -7.20 5.87
C PRO A 4 4.88 -8.32 4.89
N SER A 5 3.63 -8.77 4.91
CA SER A 5 3.18 -9.89 4.09
C SER A 5 2.14 -9.43 3.08
N PRO A 6 2.33 -9.69 1.78
CA PRO A 6 1.33 -9.34 0.77
C PRO A 6 0.04 -10.17 0.91
N SER A 7 0.01 -11.20 1.77
CA SER A 7 -1.17 -12.04 2.00
C SER A 7 -2.38 -11.31 2.57
N LEU A 8 -2.21 -10.08 3.07
CA LEU A 8 -3.31 -9.24 3.52
C LEU A 8 -4.02 -8.52 2.38
N LEU A 9 -3.43 -8.44 1.18
CA LEU A 9 -4.02 -7.72 0.06
C LEU A 9 -5.20 -8.51 -0.52
N GLU A 10 -6.37 -7.88 -0.50
CA GLU A 10 -7.60 -8.38 -1.11
C GLU A 10 -7.87 -7.61 -2.40
N VAL A 11 -8.59 -8.23 -3.31
CA VAL A 11 -8.99 -7.66 -4.60
C VAL A 11 -10.47 -7.88 -4.84
N PHE A 12 -11.06 -7.04 -5.69
CA PHE A 12 -12.42 -7.20 -6.17
C PHE A 12 -12.48 -7.00 -7.69
N ASP A 13 -13.52 -7.52 -8.33
CA ASP A 13 -13.72 -7.40 -9.77
C ASP A 13 -13.86 -5.93 -10.19
N ASN A 14 -13.16 -5.55 -11.27
CA ASN A 14 -13.31 -4.22 -11.86
C ASN A 14 -14.77 -4.05 -12.33
N PRO A 15 -15.51 -3.02 -11.85
CA PRO A 15 -16.88 -2.76 -12.26
C PRO A 15 -17.04 -2.28 -13.72
N PHE A 16 -15.96 -1.79 -14.34
CA PHE A 16 -15.94 -1.25 -15.70
C PHE A 16 -14.71 -1.75 -16.50
N PRO A 17 -14.57 -3.07 -16.75
CA PRO A 17 -13.36 -3.64 -17.37
C PRO A 17 -13.15 -3.22 -18.83
N GLU A 18 -14.21 -2.80 -19.53
CA GLU A 18 -14.15 -2.37 -20.93
C GLU A 18 -13.77 -0.89 -21.10
N ARG A 19 -13.67 -0.14 -20.01
CA ARG A 19 -13.37 1.30 -20.03
C ARG A 19 -12.03 1.55 -19.32
N PRO A 20 -11.05 2.19 -19.97
CA PRO A 20 -9.88 2.67 -19.26
C PRO A 20 -10.27 3.83 -18.33
N TYR A 21 -9.91 3.71 -17.07
CA TYR A 21 -9.99 4.79 -16.09
C TYR A 21 -8.80 4.71 -15.13
N VAL A 22 -8.42 5.85 -14.55
CA VAL A 22 -7.32 5.91 -13.58
C VAL A 22 -7.91 5.82 -12.18
N ILE A 23 -7.35 4.94 -11.36
CA ILE A 23 -7.52 4.97 -9.91
C ILE A 23 -6.27 5.62 -9.32
N ASP A 24 -6.49 6.68 -8.56
CA ASP A 24 -5.46 7.37 -7.81
C ASP A 24 -5.75 7.24 -6.32
N THR A 25 -4.84 6.60 -5.60
CA THR A 25 -4.97 6.34 -4.16
C THR A 25 -3.81 7.01 -3.43
N VAL A 26 -4.15 7.97 -2.57
CA VAL A 26 -3.19 8.69 -1.73
C VAL A 26 -3.25 8.14 -0.31
N CYS A 27 -2.13 7.65 0.20
CA CYS A 27 -1.97 7.11 1.55
C CYS A 27 -1.02 8.01 2.35
N PRO A 28 -1.53 9.10 2.97
CA PRO A 28 -0.69 10.06 3.70
C PRO A 28 -0.24 9.56 5.08
N GLU A 29 -0.77 8.42 5.53
CA GLU A 29 -0.52 7.85 6.87
C GLU A 29 0.60 6.78 6.86
N PHE A 30 1.39 6.68 5.78
CA PHE A 30 2.46 5.69 5.71
C PHE A 30 3.59 6.04 6.67
N THR A 31 4.06 5.02 7.40
CA THR A 31 5.19 5.13 8.31
C THR A 31 5.95 3.81 8.40
N SER A 32 7.25 3.90 8.58
CA SER A 32 8.17 2.78 8.77
C SER A 32 9.23 3.12 9.81
N MET A 33 10.16 2.20 10.07
CA MET A 33 11.32 2.46 10.92
C MET A 33 12.58 2.59 10.07
N CYS A 34 13.42 3.57 10.37
CA CYS A 34 14.73 3.68 9.75
C CYS A 34 15.63 2.51 10.19
N PRO A 35 16.15 1.67 9.29
CA PRO A 35 16.99 0.52 9.64
C PRO A 35 18.30 0.91 10.35
N LYS A 36 18.76 2.15 10.18
CA LYS A 36 20.02 2.66 10.73
C LYS A 36 19.85 3.27 12.11
N THR A 37 18.83 4.11 12.29
CA THR A 37 18.67 4.92 13.50
C THR A 37 17.58 4.40 14.43
N GLY A 38 16.69 3.53 13.94
CA GLY A 38 15.51 3.08 14.68
C GLY A 38 14.49 4.19 14.95
N GLN A 39 14.58 5.32 14.24
CA GLN A 39 13.59 6.40 14.31
C GLN A 39 12.43 6.12 13.34
N PRO A 40 11.21 6.58 13.65
CA PRO A 40 10.09 6.48 12.73
C PRO A 40 10.27 7.43 11.55
N ASP A 41 10.03 6.90 10.36
CA ASP A 41 9.97 7.60 9.09
C ASP A 41 8.50 7.80 8.70
N PHE A 42 8.18 8.94 8.08
CA PHE A 42 6.83 9.30 7.65
C PHE A 42 6.85 9.70 6.19
N GLY A 43 5.88 9.20 5.43
CA GLY A 43 5.79 9.48 4.00
C GLY A 43 4.36 9.44 3.50
N THR A 44 4.15 9.99 2.32
CA THR A 44 2.91 9.81 1.56
C THR A 44 3.19 8.84 0.43
N VAL A 45 2.46 7.73 0.39
CA VAL A 45 2.51 6.77 -0.72
C VAL A 45 1.36 7.08 -1.67
N THR A 46 1.69 7.34 -2.93
CA THR A 46 0.69 7.52 -3.99
C THR A 46 0.75 6.32 -4.93
N ILE A 47 -0.38 5.66 -5.11
CA ILE A 47 -0.54 4.51 -6.00
C ILE A 47 -1.52 4.92 -7.11
N THR A 48 -0.99 5.07 -8.32
CA THR A 48 -1.76 5.42 -9.51
C THR A 48 -1.70 4.26 -10.50
N TYR A 49 -2.85 3.75 -10.93
CA TYR A 49 -2.92 2.64 -11.88
C TYR A 49 -4.19 2.68 -12.73
N ILE A 50 -4.18 1.93 -13.83
CA ILE A 50 -5.35 1.62 -14.65
C ILE A 50 -5.69 0.15 -14.39
N PRO A 51 -6.83 -0.17 -13.76
CA PRO A 51 -7.22 -1.55 -13.50
C PRO A 51 -7.59 -2.27 -14.81
N ASP A 52 -7.17 -3.53 -14.93
CA ASP A 52 -7.69 -4.46 -15.94
C ASP A 52 -8.91 -5.20 -15.37
N LYS A 53 -8.76 -6.44 -14.90
CA LYS A 53 -9.89 -7.22 -14.35
C LYS A 53 -10.16 -7.01 -12.87
N LEU A 54 -9.17 -6.54 -12.12
CA LEU A 54 -9.20 -6.49 -10.66
C LEU A 54 -8.78 -5.12 -10.15
N CYS A 55 -9.38 -4.72 -9.04
CA CYS A 55 -9.02 -3.55 -8.24
C CYS A 55 -8.59 -4.01 -6.84
N PHE A 56 -7.62 -3.33 -6.22
CA PHE A 56 -7.29 -3.60 -4.82
C PHE A 56 -8.36 -3.07 -3.87
N GLU A 57 -8.62 -3.80 -2.78
CA GLU A 57 -9.55 -3.37 -1.74
C GLU A 57 -8.83 -2.43 -0.76
N LEU A 58 -9.43 -1.25 -0.46
CA LEU A 58 -8.76 -0.17 0.26
C LEU A 58 -8.45 -0.49 1.73
N LYS A 59 -9.31 -1.24 2.43
CA LYS A 59 -9.04 -1.66 3.82
C LYS A 59 -7.86 -2.64 3.85
N SER A 60 -7.80 -3.59 2.93
CA SER A 60 -6.72 -4.56 2.79
C SER A 60 -5.38 -3.88 2.50
N LEU A 61 -5.37 -2.87 1.61
CA LEU A 61 -4.22 -2.03 1.31
C LEU A 61 -3.77 -1.25 2.56
N LYS A 62 -4.70 -0.63 3.28
CA LYS A 62 -4.40 0.07 4.53
C LYS A 62 -3.76 -0.86 5.55
N MET A 63 -4.32 -2.06 5.74
CA MET A 63 -3.79 -3.05 6.68
C MET A 63 -2.39 -3.52 6.28
N TYR A 64 -2.15 -3.73 4.98
CA TYR A 64 -0.81 -4.04 4.45
C TYR A 64 0.20 -2.92 4.75
N LEU A 65 -0.12 -1.67 4.42
CA LEU A 65 0.78 -0.53 4.69
C LEU A 65 1.05 -0.35 6.18
N GLN A 66 0.09 -0.64 7.05
CA GLN A 66 0.30 -0.58 8.51
C GLN A 66 1.28 -1.63 9.04
N GLN A 67 1.54 -2.71 8.31
CA GLN A 67 2.58 -3.69 8.70
C GLN A 67 3.98 -3.06 8.72
N PHE A 68 4.18 -1.98 7.96
CA PHE A 68 5.47 -1.30 7.90
C PHE A 68 5.76 -0.46 9.15
N ARG A 69 4.75 -0.10 9.96
CA ARG A 69 4.89 0.83 11.11
C ARG A 69 6.05 0.49 12.05
N ASN A 70 6.30 -0.79 12.30
CA ASN A 70 7.39 -1.26 13.17
C ASN A 70 8.46 -2.06 12.40
N HIS A 71 8.45 -1.98 11.08
CA HIS A 71 9.38 -2.69 10.20
C HIS A 71 10.48 -1.75 9.73
N GLY A 72 11.72 -2.23 9.77
CA GLY A 72 12.88 -1.51 9.27
C GLY A 72 12.91 -1.54 7.73
N ALA A 73 12.68 -0.42 7.06
CA ALA A 73 12.76 -0.30 5.61
C ALA A 73 13.44 0.99 5.19
N PHE A 74 14.25 0.94 4.12
CA PHE A 74 14.64 2.14 3.38
C PHE A 74 13.45 2.60 2.52
N TYR A 75 13.52 3.82 1.98
CA TYR A 75 12.46 4.32 1.11
C TYR A 75 12.52 3.70 -0.30
N GLU A 76 13.72 3.31 -0.75
CA GLU A 76 13.98 2.58 -1.99
C GLU A 76 13.67 1.09 -1.91
#